data_AF-A0A7K4VVW9-F1
#
_entry.id   AF-A0A7K4VVW9-F1
#
_cell.length_a   1.000
_cell.length_b   1.000
_cell.length_c   1.000
_cell.angle_alpha   90.00
_cell.angle_beta   90.00
_cell.angle_gamma   90.00
#
_symmetry.space_group_name_H-M   'P 1'
#
loop_
_entity.id
_entity.type
_entity.pdbx_description
1 polymer ?
#
loop_
_entity_poly.entity_id
_entity_poly.type
_entity_poly.pdbx_seq_one_letter_code
_entity_poly.pdbx_strand_id
1 'polypeptide(L)'
;ASLLAEFFSYFGALDLGGLLLSPLEGRALPRPPPERLGGLRPGPLTLQDPFELSHNVAANVTARTVSRFVRCCRDAARLCRGPEFLQKSRRGRPWGVMRLLQPGNGEDLGNPEGKFLIQVPLRPPGGRGGVPQSEAGAAVGFVLREVLGCGCEPEDAGTPEGAECHLGRGTGGSRGESGD
;
A
#
# COMPACT_ATOMS: atom_id res chain seq x y z
N ALA A 1 -16.67 -6.87 7.02
CA ALA A 1 -15.26 -7.26 6.85
C ALA A 1 -14.65 -7.53 8.23
N SER A 2 -13.49 -8.20 8.32
CA SER A 2 -12.86 -8.48 9.63
C SER A 2 -12.05 -7.26 10.10
N LEU A 3 -12.04 -6.99 11.41
CA LEU A 3 -11.30 -5.87 12.00
C LEU A 3 -9.83 -5.84 11.61
N LEU A 4 -9.21 -7.00 11.43
CA LEU A 4 -7.81 -7.12 11.03
C LEU A 4 -7.57 -6.64 9.60
N ALA A 5 -8.44 -7.03 8.66
CA ALA A 5 -8.34 -6.59 7.27
C ALA A 5 -8.58 -5.08 7.15
N GLU A 6 -9.52 -4.56 7.94
CA GLU A 6 -9.83 -3.13 8.01
C GLU A 6 -8.68 -2.33 8.64
N PHE A 7 -8.06 -2.81 9.72
CA PHE A 7 -6.87 -2.20 10.31
C PHE A 7 -5.77 -1.99 9.25
N PHE A 8 -5.43 -3.05 8.53
CA PHE A 8 -4.41 -2.99 7.48
C PHE A 8 -4.83 -2.08 6.32
N SER A 9 -6.09 -2.14 5.89
CA SER A 9 -6.58 -1.28 4.81
C SER A 9 -6.59 0.19 5.21
N TYR A 10 -6.99 0.51 6.43
CA TYR A 10 -7.06 1.86 6.98
C TYR A 10 -5.66 2.47 7.07
N PHE A 11 -4.74 1.84 7.83
CA PHE A 11 -3.39 2.36 8.00
C PHE A 11 -2.54 2.31 6.72
N GLY A 12 -2.86 1.41 5.78
CA GLY A 12 -2.23 1.38 4.46
C GLY A 12 -2.65 2.53 3.53
N ALA A 13 -3.77 3.20 3.80
CA ALA A 13 -4.30 4.29 2.98
C ALA A 13 -3.98 5.69 3.53
N LEU A 14 -3.63 5.82 4.81
CA LEU A 14 -3.39 7.12 5.45
C LEU A 14 -2.08 7.78 5.04
N ASP A 15 -2.11 9.10 4.88
CA ASP A 15 -0.91 9.95 4.93
C ASP A 15 -0.53 10.24 6.38
N LEU A 16 0.20 9.32 7.00
CA LEU A 16 0.66 9.44 8.40
C LEU A 16 1.58 10.66 8.63
N GLY A 17 2.22 11.15 7.57
CA GLY A 17 3.08 12.33 7.59
C GLY A 17 2.30 13.65 7.64
N GLY A 18 1.00 13.64 7.33
CA GLY A 18 0.12 14.80 7.42
C GLY A 18 -0.81 14.78 8.64
N LEU A 19 -0.79 13.70 9.43
CA LEU A 19 -1.77 13.44 10.49
C LEU A 19 -1.14 13.47 11.89
N LEU A 20 -2.00 13.75 12.86
CA LEU A 20 -1.83 13.55 14.29
C LEU A 20 -2.83 12.48 14.73
N LEU A 21 -2.35 11.31 15.15
CA LEU A 21 -3.21 10.28 15.72
C LEU A 21 -3.40 10.56 17.21
N SER A 22 -4.63 10.89 17.62
CA SER A 22 -4.93 11.22 19.02
C SER A 22 -5.86 10.16 19.63
N PRO A 23 -5.35 9.29 20.52
CA PRO A 23 -6.17 8.34 21.26
C PRO A 23 -7.20 9.04 22.16
N LEU A 24 -6.85 10.19 22.74
CA LEU A 24 -7.76 10.99 23.58
C LEU A 24 -9.03 11.41 22.81
N GLU A 25 -8.85 11.83 21.56
CA GLU A 25 -9.94 12.24 20.66
C GLU A 25 -10.54 11.07 19.87
N GLY A 26 -9.92 9.88 19.91
CA GLY A 26 -10.33 8.70 19.17
C GLY A 26 -10.27 8.86 17.65
N ARG A 27 -9.48 9.80 17.11
CA ARG A 27 -9.45 10.11 15.67
C ARG A 27 -8.08 10.56 15.16
N ALA A 28 -7.91 10.45 13.84
CA ALA A 28 -6.81 11.07 13.12
C ALA A 28 -7.16 12.53 12.81
N LEU A 29 -6.38 13.45 13.36
CA LEU A 29 -6.53 14.89 13.17
C LEU A 29 -5.56 15.39 12.09
N PRO A 30 -5.93 16.40 11.30
CA PRO A 30 -4.96 17.13 10.50
C PRO A 30 -3.85 17.67 11.41
N ARG A 31 -2.60 17.56 10.96
CA ARG A 31 -1.46 18.06 11.74
C ARG A 31 -1.62 19.57 11.99
N PRO A 32 -1.60 20.03 13.25
CA PRO A 32 -1.67 21.46 13.54
C PRO A 32 -0.39 22.18 13.08
N PRO A 33 -0.45 23.50 12.87
CA PRO A 33 0.73 24.34 12.69
C PRO A 33 1.71 24.22 13.88
N PRO A 34 3.02 24.42 13.67
CA PRO A 34 4.05 24.27 14.70
C PRO A 34 3.76 25.07 15.99
N GLU A 35 3.17 26.26 15.86
CA GLU A 35 2.86 27.16 16.96
C GLU A 35 1.80 26.58 17.90
N ARG A 36 0.95 25.67 17.39
CA ARG A 36 -0.14 25.03 18.13
C ARG A 36 0.20 23.63 18.63
N LEU A 37 1.42 23.14 18.42
CA LEU A 37 1.81 21.80 18.84
C LEU A 37 2.10 21.69 20.35
N GLY A 38 2.19 22.80 21.08
CA GLY A 38 2.29 22.76 22.55
C GLY A 38 3.48 21.93 23.07
N GLY A 39 4.60 21.91 22.33
CA GLY A 39 5.79 21.11 22.66
C GLY A 39 5.81 19.69 22.06
N LEU A 40 4.71 19.23 21.44
CA LEU A 40 4.67 17.99 20.68
C LEU A 40 5.68 18.06 19.54
N ARG A 41 6.55 17.05 19.43
CA ARG A 41 7.54 16.95 18.35
C ARG A 41 6.93 16.17 17.18
N PRO A 42 6.60 16.82 16.05
CA PRO A 42 6.05 16.12 14.90
C PRO A 42 7.14 15.28 14.23
N GLY A 43 6.72 14.15 13.69
CA GLY A 43 7.60 13.26 12.94
C GLY A 43 6.91 12.67 11.71
N PRO A 44 7.59 11.74 11.00
CA PRO A 44 6.97 10.97 9.91
C PRO A 44 5.72 10.21 10.34
N LEU A 45 5.62 9.87 11.64
CA LEU A 45 4.43 9.41 12.32
C LEU A 45 4.29 10.22 13.61
N THR A 46 3.10 10.76 13.87
CA THR A 46 2.80 11.48 15.11
C THR A 46 1.63 10.78 15.81
N LEU A 47 1.94 10.03 16.87
CA LEU A 47 0.97 9.36 17.72
C LEU A 47 1.05 10.00 19.11
N GLN A 48 -0.02 10.67 19.52
CA GLN A 48 -0.07 11.40 20.78
C GLN A 48 -0.21 10.42 21.95
N ASP A 49 0.52 10.66 23.03
CA ASP A 49 0.25 9.98 24.29
C ASP A 49 -1.15 10.39 24.82
N PRO A 50 -1.95 9.45 25.37
CA PRO A 50 -3.29 9.76 25.87
C PRO A 50 -3.32 10.68 27.11
N PHE A 51 -2.21 10.81 27.85
CA PHE A 51 -2.12 11.60 29.07
C PHE A 51 -1.15 12.78 28.92
N GLU A 52 0.05 12.53 28.41
CA GLU A 52 1.04 13.57 28.18
C GLU A 52 0.92 14.13 26.76
N LEU A 53 0.00 15.09 26.54
CA LEU A 53 -0.36 15.56 25.20
C LEU A 53 0.77 16.23 24.40
N SER A 54 1.84 16.64 25.06
CA SER A 54 3.09 17.14 24.46
C SER A 54 4.06 16.02 24.05
N HIS A 55 3.73 14.76 24.34
CA HIS A 55 4.56 13.60 24.05
C HIS A 55 4.07 12.86 22.79
N ASN A 56 4.99 12.65 21.85
CA ASN A 56 4.76 11.81 20.68
C ASN A 56 5.44 10.45 20.93
N VAL A 57 4.65 9.41 21.18
CA VAL A 57 5.18 8.06 21.47
C VAL A 57 5.91 7.44 20.26
N ALA A 58 5.68 7.98 19.05
CA ALA A 58 6.32 7.54 17.82
C ALA A 58 7.45 8.47 17.35
N ALA A 59 7.97 9.36 18.22
CA ALA A 59 9.00 10.34 17.85
C ALA A 59 10.32 9.70 17.35
N ASN A 60 10.61 8.45 17.73
CA ASN A 60 11.79 7.70 17.27
C ASN A 60 11.59 7.00 15.91
N VAL A 61 10.39 7.05 15.34
CA VAL A 61 10.06 6.36 14.08
C VAL A 61 10.54 7.19 12.88
N THR A 62 11.39 6.58 12.05
CA THR A 62 11.91 7.22 10.83
C THR A 62 10.92 7.15 9.67
N ALA A 63 11.08 8.02 8.67
CA ALA A 63 10.27 8.01 7.45
C ALA A 63 10.39 6.69 6.67
N ARG A 64 11.57 6.05 6.71
CA ARG A 64 11.78 4.72 6.12
C ARG A 64 10.92 3.66 6.84
N THR A 65 10.86 3.70 8.17
CA THR A 65 10.02 2.80 8.97
C THR A 65 8.53 3.00 8.68
N VAL A 66 8.07 4.26 8.60
CA VAL A 66 6.67 4.57 8.23
C VAL A 66 6.34 4.06 6.84
N SER A 67 7.22 4.30 5.87
CA SER A 67 7.02 3.83 4.50
C SER A 67 6.92 2.30 4.43
N ARG A 68 7.80 1.60 5.16
CA ARG A 68 7.74 0.13 5.28
C ARG A 68 6.45 -0.33 5.95
N PHE A 69 6.02 0.33 7.03
CA PHE A 69 4.78 0.01 7.72
C PHE A 69 3.56 0.14 6.80
N VAL A 70 3.41 1.29 6.12
CA VAL A 70 2.30 1.52 5.17
C VAL A 70 2.28 0.47 4.07
N ARG A 71 3.46 0.11 3.52
CA ARG A 71 3.60 -0.96 2.53
C ARG A 71 3.12 -2.30 3.10
N CYS A 72 3.65 -2.72 4.25
CA CYS A 72 3.26 -3.97 4.90
C CYS A 72 1.75 -4.00 5.22
N CYS A 73 1.15 -2.88 5.60
CA CYS A 73 -0.30 -2.77 5.78
C CYS A 73 -1.05 -3.00 4.46
N ARG A 74 -0.61 -2.42 3.33
CA ARG A 74 -1.24 -2.67 2.02
C ARG A 74 -1.16 -4.14 1.61
N ASP A 75 0.02 -4.75 1.81
CA ASP A 75 0.26 -6.15 1.45
C ASP A 75 -0.59 -7.08 2.32
N ALA A 76 -0.63 -6.84 3.64
CA ALA A 76 -1.44 -7.59 4.58
C ALA A 76 -2.95 -7.41 4.31
N ALA A 77 -3.40 -6.22 3.92
CA ALA A 77 -4.79 -5.98 3.55
C ALA A 77 -5.20 -6.81 2.31
N ARG A 78 -4.31 -6.93 1.31
CA ARG A 78 -4.53 -7.80 0.15
C ARG A 78 -4.57 -9.27 0.57
N LEU A 79 -3.62 -9.69 1.40
CA LEU A 79 -3.55 -11.07 1.91
C LEU A 79 -4.84 -11.44 2.67
N CYS A 80 -5.34 -10.56 3.54
CA CYS A 80 -6.55 -10.81 4.31
C CYS A 80 -7.82 -11.00 3.46
N ARG A 81 -7.83 -10.51 2.21
CA ARG A 81 -8.94 -10.70 1.26
C ARG A 81 -8.78 -11.97 0.43
N GLY A 82 -7.60 -12.60 0.45
CA GLY A 82 -7.28 -13.78 -0.34
C GLY A 82 -7.83 -15.09 0.25
N PRO A 83 -7.97 -16.13 -0.59
CA PRO A 83 -8.49 -17.44 -0.16
C PRO A 83 -7.57 -18.12 0.86
N GLU A 84 -6.26 -17.90 0.78
CA GLU A 84 -5.28 -18.43 1.76
C GLU A 84 -5.50 -17.90 3.17
N PHE A 85 -6.13 -16.73 3.30
CA PHE A 85 -6.46 -16.16 4.59
C PHE A 85 -7.84 -16.60 5.08
N LEU A 86 -8.83 -16.64 4.17
CA LEU A 86 -10.22 -16.92 4.52
C LEU A 86 -10.54 -18.42 4.66
N GLN A 87 -9.78 -19.29 4.01
CA GLN A 87 -10.09 -20.72 3.93
C GLN A 87 -8.99 -21.58 4.53
N LYS A 88 -9.39 -22.50 5.41
CA LYS A 88 -8.48 -23.49 5.99
C LYS A 88 -7.94 -24.42 4.91
N SER A 89 -6.62 -24.52 4.84
CA SER A 89 -5.95 -25.49 3.98
C SER A 89 -6.24 -26.92 4.43
N ARG A 90 -6.64 -27.78 3.49
CA ARG A 90 -6.82 -29.23 3.72
C ARG A 90 -5.50 -30.01 3.73
N ARG A 91 -4.41 -29.41 3.22
CA ARG A 91 -3.12 -30.07 2.98
C ARG A 91 -2.02 -29.58 3.93
N GLY A 92 -2.39 -29.13 5.14
CA GLY A 92 -1.43 -28.65 6.14
C GLY A 92 -0.68 -27.36 5.78
N ARG A 93 -1.01 -26.70 4.66
CA ARG A 93 -0.40 -25.41 4.31
C ARG A 93 -0.79 -24.33 5.32
N PRO A 94 0.13 -23.40 5.65
CA PRO A 94 -0.18 -22.21 6.44
C PRO A 94 -1.36 -21.45 5.84
N TRP A 95 -2.28 -20.97 6.69
CA TRP A 95 -3.49 -20.26 6.29
C TRP A 95 -3.89 -19.24 7.37
N GLY A 96 -4.79 -18.31 7.03
CA GLY A 96 -5.27 -17.30 7.97
C GLY A 96 -4.14 -16.44 8.54
N VAL A 97 -4.18 -16.18 9.85
CA VAL A 97 -3.18 -15.37 10.56
C VAL A 97 -1.76 -15.94 10.42
N MET A 98 -1.61 -17.25 10.22
CA MET A 98 -0.27 -17.84 10.06
C MET A 98 0.46 -17.29 8.84
N ARG A 99 -0.25 -16.92 7.77
CA ARG A 99 0.36 -16.29 6.59
C ARG A 99 0.92 -14.89 6.87
N LEU A 100 0.37 -14.18 7.86
CA LEU A 100 0.89 -12.87 8.29
C LEU A 100 2.12 -12.99 9.20
N LEU A 101 2.25 -14.11 9.93
CA LEU A 101 3.31 -14.34 10.91
C LEU A 101 4.52 -15.07 10.33
N GLN A 102 4.41 -15.58 9.11
CA GLN A 102 5.57 -16.14 8.43
C GLN A 102 6.62 -15.05 8.26
N PRO A 103 7.89 -15.31 8.59
CA PRO A 103 8.95 -14.38 8.30
C PRO A 103 8.89 -14.10 6.80
N GLY A 104 8.77 -12.82 6.43
CA GLY A 104 8.67 -12.45 5.02
C GLY A 104 9.80 -13.14 4.27
N ASN A 105 9.45 -13.95 3.27
CA ASN A 105 10.43 -14.60 2.42
C ASN A 105 11.41 -13.50 2.01
N GLY A 106 12.72 -13.71 2.15
CA GLY A 106 13.73 -12.71 1.77
C GLY A 106 13.61 -12.26 0.30
N GLU A 107 12.78 -12.99 -0.46
CA GLU A 107 12.34 -12.78 -1.82
C GLU A 107 11.24 -11.73 -1.96
N ASP A 108 10.45 -11.39 -0.93
CA ASP A 108 9.37 -10.38 -0.96
C ASP A 108 9.87 -8.97 -0.54
N LEU A 109 11.14 -8.86 -0.17
CA LEU A 109 11.90 -7.61 -0.35
C LEU A 109 12.32 -7.39 -1.82
N GLY A 110 12.08 -8.37 -2.70
CA GLY A 110 12.43 -8.37 -4.13
C GLY A 110 11.44 -9.13 -5.00
N ASN A 111 10.15 -9.12 -4.66
CA ASN A 111 9.10 -9.55 -5.59
C ASN A 111 9.09 -8.53 -6.73
N PRO A 112 9.12 -8.93 -8.01
CA PRO A 112 9.22 -8.00 -9.16
C PRO A 112 8.10 -6.93 -9.23
N GLU A 113 7.04 -7.03 -8.43
CA GLU A 113 5.99 -6.00 -8.28
C GLU A 113 6.16 -5.07 -7.06
N GLY A 114 7.16 -5.33 -6.19
CA GLY A 114 7.39 -4.64 -4.93
C GLY A 114 8.26 -3.39 -5.08
N LYS A 115 7.61 -2.23 -5.27
CA LYS A 115 8.23 -0.89 -5.41
C LYS A 115 9.36 -0.67 -4.37
N PHE A 116 10.61 -0.72 -4.82
CA PHE A 116 11.83 -0.40 -4.06
C PHE A 116 11.86 1.12 -3.81
N LEU A 117 11.68 1.55 -2.56
CA LEU A 117 11.62 2.96 -2.22
C LEU A 117 13.03 3.49 -1.93
N ILE A 118 13.58 4.26 -2.87
CA ILE A 118 14.82 5.01 -2.71
C ILE A 118 14.46 6.41 -2.21
N GLN A 119 15.07 6.84 -1.10
CA GLN A 119 14.99 8.23 -0.69
C GLN A 119 15.86 9.07 -1.61
N VAL A 120 15.24 9.82 -2.50
CA VAL A 120 15.94 10.82 -3.32
C VAL A 120 16.11 12.08 -2.45
N PRO A 121 17.32 12.66 -2.36
CA PRO A 121 17.57 13.87 -1.56
C PRO A 121 16.97 15.11 -2.24
N LEU A 122 15.64 15.17 -2.29
CA LEU A 122 14.89 16.31 -2.81
C LEU A 122 14.51 17.25 -1.67
N ARG A 123 14.53 18.56 -1.94
CA ARG A 123 14.03 19.56 -0.99
C ARG A 123 12.51 19.46 -0.90
N PRO A 124 11.92 19.63 0.30
CA PRO A 124 10.47 19.49 0.48
C PRO A 124 9.69 20.45 -0.43
N PRO A 125 8.55 20.00 -1.00
CA PRO A 125 7.66 20.88 -1.75
C PRO A 125 7.11 21.96 -0.82
N GLY A 126 7.28 23.23 -1.18
CA GLY A 126 6.80 24.39 -0.41
C GLY A 126 7.88 25.23 0.29
N GLY A 127 9.15 24.82 0.30
CA GLY A 127 10.28 25.71 0.65
C GLY A 127 10.73 26.56 -0.54
N ARG A 128 11.41 27.70 -0.32
CA ARG A 128 12.11 28.41 -1.41
C ARG A 128 13.09 27.43 -2.09
N GLY A 129 12.82 27.08 -3.35
CA GLY A 129 13.61 26.12 -4.13
C GLY A 129 13.24 24.63 -3.94
N GLY A 130 12.04 24.33 -3.43
CA GLY A 130 11.48 22.97 -3.48
C GLY A 130 11.09 22.57 -4.90
N VAL A 131 11.44 21.35 -5.31
CA VAL A 131 11.12 20.82 -6.64
C VAL A 131 9.69 20.26 -6.62
N PRO A 132 8.79 20.67 -7.52
CA PRO A 132 7.44 20.11 -7.61
C PRO A 132 7.50 18.60 -7.92
N GLN A 133 6.53 17.85 -7.39
CA GLN A 133 6.50 16.38 -7.56
C GLN A 133 6.44 15.94 -9.03
N SER A 134 5.80 16.74 -9.89
CA SER A 134 5.75 16.49 -11.34
C SER A 134 7.13 16.57 -11.99
N GLU A 135 7.97 17.52 -11.57
CA GLU A 135 9.33 17.69 -12.07
C GLU A 135 10.27 16.60 -11.54
N ALA A 136 10.10 16.21 -10.27
CA ALA A 136 10.80 15.03 -9.73
C ALA A 136 10.44 13.74 -10.49
N GLY A 137 9.15 13.54 -10.80
CA GLY A 137 8.67 12.43 -11.61
C GLY A 137 9.25 12.44 -13.03
N ALA A 138 9.29 13.61 -13.68
CA ALA A 138 9.90 13.77 -15.00
C ALA A 138 11.41 13.49 -14.98
N ALA A 139 12.13 13.95 -13.96
CA ALA A 139 13.56 13.70 -13.80
C ALA A 139 13.85 12.20 -13.58
N VAL A 140 13.04 11.51 -12.77
CA VAL A 140 13.13 10.05 -12.61
C VAL A 140 12.87 9.35 -13.95
N GLY A 141 11.83 9.76 -14.68
CA GLY A 141 11.53 9.22 -16.01
C GLY A 141 12.68 9.41 -17.00
N PHE A 142 13.32 10.58 -17.01
CA PHE A 142 14.49 10.88 -17.82
C PHE A 142 15.67 9.96 -17.47
N VAL A 143 16.00 9.81 -16.18
CA VAL A 143 17.11 8.93 -15.76
C VAL A 143 16.83 7.48 -16.16
N LEU A 144 15.61 6.99 -15.92
CA LEU A 144 15.26 5.61 -16.26
C LEU A 144 15.32 5.36 -17.78
N ARG A 145 14.78 6.26 -18.61
CA ARG A 145 14.73 6.07 -20.07
C ARG A 145 16.04 6.44 -20.77
N GLU A 146 16.52 7.65 -20.56
CA GLU A 146 17.61 8.25 -21.35
C GLU A 146 19.00 7.86 -20.82
N VAL A 147 19.14 7.65 -19.50
CA VAL A 147 20.44 7.31 -18.89
C VAL A 147 20.59 5.79 -18.72
N LEU A 148 19.53 5.11 -18.30
CA LEU A 148 19.55 3.68 -17.98
C LEU A 148 18.93 2.78 -19.06
N GLY A 149 18.26 3.35 -20.08
CA GLY A 149 17.70 2.58 -21.19
C GLY A 149 16.50 1.71 -20.83
N CYS A 150 15.79 2.00 -19.73
CA CYS A 150 14.64 1.23 -19.29
C CYS A 150 13.38 1.52 -20.14
N GLY A 151 12.62 0.48 -20.49
CA GLY A 151 11.24 0.63 -20.97
C GLY A 151 10.31 0.97 -19.80
N CYS A 152 9.78 2.18 -19.76
CA CYS A 152 8.85 2.61 -18.70
C CYS A 152 7.46 2.84 -19.28
N GLU A 153 6.53 1.93 -19.02
CA GLU A 153 5.12 2.12 -19.33
C GLU A 153 4.44 2.88 -18.16
N PRO A 154 3.64 3.93 -18.43
CA PRO A 154 2.80 4.51 -17.40
C PRO A 154 1.78 3.45 -16.94
N GLU A 155 1.62 3.24 -15.63
CA GLU A 155 0.50 2.45 -15.10
C GLU A 155 -0.78 3.25 -15.35
N ASP A 156 -1.44 3.01 -16.49
CA ASP A 156 -2.80 3.48 -16.72
C ASP A 156 -3.72 2.86 -15.66
N ALA A 157 -4.58 3.68 -15.06
CA ALA A 157 -5.62 3.24 -14.17
C ALA A 157 -6.58 2.32 -14.94
N GLY A 158 -6.33 1.01 -14.86
CA GLY A 158 -7.07 -0.02 -15.56
C GLY A 158 -8.57 0.08 -15.27
N THR A 159 -9.33 0.45 -16.30
CA THR A 159 -10.76 0.18 -16.41
C THR A 159 -10.88 -1.25 -16.92
N PRO A 160 -11.52 -2.21 -16.23
CA PRO A 160 -11.77 -3.51 -16.82
C PRO A 160 -13.00 -3.38 -17.72
N GLU A 161 -12.77 -3.00 -18.97
CA GLU A 161 -13.73 -3.20 -20.06
C GLU A 161 -13.69 -4.67 -20.52
N GLY A 162 -14.86 -5.19 -20.93
CA GLY A 162 -15.20 -6.60 -20.91
C GLY A 162 -14.27 -7.53 -21.70
N ALA A 163 -13.83 -8.60 -21.03
CA ALA A 163 -13.36 -9.80 -21.71
C ALA A 163 -14.56 -10.74 -21.91
N GLU A 164 -15.07 -10.78 -23.15
CA GLU A 164 -16.04 -11.77 -23.60
C GLU A 164 -15.54 -13.19 -23.32
N CYS A 165 -16.43 -13.97 -22.70
CA CYS A 165 -16.22 -15.38 -22.40
C CYS A 165 -16.32 -16.21 -23.69
N HIS A 166 -15.20 -16.55 -24.31
CA HIS A 166 -15.15 -17.67 -25.24
C HIS A 166 -15.21 -19.00 -24.48
N LEU A 167 -16.44 -19.44 -24.18
CA LEU A 167 -16.72 -20.81 -23.80
C LEU A 167 -17.00 -21.64 -25.06
N GLY A 168 -16.03 -22.48 -25.42
CA GLY A 168 -16.19 -23.55 -26.40
C GLY A 168 -17.33 -24.48 -25.97
N ARG A 169 -18.27 -24.72 -26.90
CA ARG A 169 -19.33 -25.71 -26.72
C ARG A 169 -18.95 -26.99 -27.45
N GLY A 170 -18.57 -28.00 -26.66
CA GLY A 170 -18.42 -29.37 -27.11
C GLY A 170 -19.75 -29.97 -27.60
N THR A 171 -19.62 -30.69 -28.71
CA THR A 171 -20.34 -31.87 -29.19
C THR A 171 -21.51 -32.41 -28.34
N GLY A 172 -22.67 -32.62 -29.00
CA GLY A 172 -23.73 -33.47 -28.47
C GLY A 172 -25.00 -33.51 -29.33
N GLY A 173 -25.05 -34.47 -30.26
CA GLY A 173 -26.23 -35.25 -30.67
C GLY A 173 -27.44 -34.55 -31.31
N SER A 174 -27.77 -34.94 -32.54
CA SER A 174 -29.16 -35.01 -33.01
C SER A 174 -29.30 -36.09 -34.10
N ARG A 175 -30.48 -36.70 -34.09
CA ARG A 175 -30.90 -37.99 -34.60
C ARG A 175 -32.21 -37.75 -35.36
N GLY A 176 -32.40 -38.35 -36.54
CA GLY A 176 -33.63 -38.28 -37.38
C GLY A 176 -33.71 -37.01 -38.24
N GLU A 177 -34.22 -36.96 -39.48
CA GLU A 177 -35.15 -37.76 -40.31
C GLU A 177 -34.83 -37.41 -41.80
N SER A 178 -34.78 -38.36 -42.75
CA SER A 178 -35.83 -38.78 -43.72
C SER A 178 -36.18 -37.77 -44.84
N GLY A 179 -36.09 -38.19 -46.11
CA GLY A 179 -36.94 -37.68 -47.20
C GLY A 179 -36.28 -37.47 -48.57
N ASP A 180 -36.62 -38.37 -49.50
CA ASP A 180 -36.45 -38.40 -50.99
C ASP A 180 -35.04 -38.32 -51.61
#